data_AF-A0A085TSZ5-F1
#
_entry.id   AF-A0A085TSZ5-F1
#
_cell.length_a   1.000
_cell.length_b   1.000
_cell.length_c   1.000
_cell.angle_alpha   90.00
_cell.angle_beta   90.00
_cell.angle_gamma   90.00
#
_symmetry.space_group_name_H-M   'P 1'
#
loop_
_entity.id
_entity.type
_entity.pdbx_description
1 polymer ?
#
loop_
_entity_poly.entity_id
_entity_poly.type
_entity_poly.pdbx_seq_one_letter_code
_entity_poly.pdbx_strand_id
1 'polypeptide(L)'
;MSLAEKRAVLAEQLTPRLARATIERNQGGLKRIFSSARDLGAETPEVLSRKDIWKHLEEKMPKDDLYVRVTKPKTRRPWSAERLASFFLSPIYTGAFSASRRARRGQIIVRDATYWVPLILLTLGTRIEETLLLKRKDVVLRDGLHCFNYNSGADQLGKTESSQRTLAIPQLLLELGFVEWFQSLPENHGIFLFPDAVKRATTRDVTSPFSKHLRRILSNLEIDDFHEDIYAARMTFTSMLNAAGVSEAQRQAIAGHSHGTVLNCHYTAHNVGDLKLAMDKADFRLEIRYSPKHGFPIIHGCSLKKQDALRVEVTLDENSEAETLRIFDSKSRQPLFEYHKGNLLDARDRRDCASELLRKVGNAPLQMPQDTSRVAAIEHFMALGSPG
;
A
#
# COMPACT_ATOMS: atom_id res chain seq x y z
N MET A 1 -9.02 37.23 -8.29
CA MET A 1 -9.17 35.78 -8.50
C MET A 1 -10.49 35.48 -9.18
N SER A 2 -10.47 34.70 -10.26
CA SER A 2 -11.66 34.16 -10.92
C SER A 2 -12.47 33.26 -9.95
N LEU A 3 -13.75 32.99 -10.25
CA LEU A 3 -14.55 32.07 -9.44
C LEU A 3 -13.90 30.67 -9.34
N ALA A 4 -13.26 30.23 -10.42
CA ALA A 4 -12.51 28.98 -10.47
C ALA A 4 -11.30 29.00 -9.53
N GLU A 5 -10.52 30.08 -9.53
CA GLU A 5 -9.39 30.27 -8.62
C GLU A 5 -9.83 30.35 -7.15
N LYS A 6 -10.92 31.08 -6.85
CA LYS A 6 -11.49 31.14 -5.49
C LYS A 6 -11.93 29.76 -4.99
N ARG A 7 -12.54 28.95 -5.86
CA ARG A 7 -12.93 27.56 -5.55
C ARG A 7 -11.72 26.66 -5.33
N ALA A 8 -10.65 26.84 -6.10
CA ALA A 8 -9.41 26.06 -5.94
C ALA A 8 -8.75 26.31 -4.58
N VAL A 9 -8.57 27.59 -4.20
CA VAL A 9 -8.01 27.96 -2.88
C VAL A 9 -8.89 27.46 -1.73
N LEU A 10 -10.22 27.62 -1.84
CA LEU A 10 -11.12 27.13 -0.81
C LEU A 10 -11.03 25.61 -0.64
N ALA A 11 -10.90 24.85 -1.74
CA ALA A 11 -10.79 23.40 -1.69
C ALA A 11 -9.57 22.90 -0.87
N GLU A 12 -8.48 23.67 -0.81
CA GLU A 12 -7.28 23.35 -0.04
C GLU A 12 -7.43 23.60 1.47
N GLN A 13 -8.28 24.55 1.86
CA GLN A 13 -8.49 24.95 3.25
C GLN A 13 -9.57 24.14 3.97
N LEU A 14 -10.36 23.34 3.24
CA LEU A 14 -11.50 22.62 3.79
C LEU A 14 -11.10 21.35 4.54
N THR A 15 -11.73 21.13 5.71
CA THR A 15 -11.60 19.87 6.46
C THR A 15 -12.34 18.71 5.74
N PRO A 16 -11.66 17.61 5.40
CA PRO A 16 -12.31 16.46 4.78
C PRO A 16 -13.42 15.87 5.66
N ARG A 17 -14.58 15.58 5.07
CA ARG A 17 -15.71 14.94 5.75
C ARG A 17 -15.89 13.49 5.27
N LEU A 18 -16.73 12.73 5.99
CA LEU A 18 -17.07 11.35 5.60
C LEU A 18 -17.58 11.31 4.15
N ALA A 19 -17.02 10.37 3.39
CA ALA A 19 -17.48 10.09 2.04
C ALA A 19 -18.92 9.60 2.04
N ARG A 20 -19.64 9.90 0.94
CA ARG A 20 -21.01 9.45 0.72
C ARG A 20 -21.18 7.95 0.98
N ALA A 21 -20.29 7.15 0.41
CA ALA A 21 -20.28 5.70 0.59
C ALA A 21 -20.11 5.28 2.07
N THR A 22 -19.37 6.05 2.87
CA THR A 22 -19.21 5.79 4.30
C THR A 22 -20.49 6.09 5.07
N ILE A 23 -21.16 7.21 4.77
CA ILE A 23 -22.45 7.57 5.39
C ILE A 23 -23.50 6.51 5.07
N GLU A 24 -23.62 6.09 3.81
CA GLU A 24 -24.57 5.07 3.37
C GLU A 24 -24.29 3.69 3.99
N ARG A 25 -23.01 3.34 4.15
CA ARG A 25 -22.60 2.11 4.84
C ARG A 25 -22.98 2.13 6.31
N ASN A 26 -22.71 3.22 7.02
CA ASN A 26 -23.02 3.37 8.43
C ASN A 26 -24.55 3.35 8.65
N GLN A 27 -25.31 4.07 7.83
CA GLN A 27 -26.77 4.06 7.85
C GLN A 27 -27.33 2.65 7.61
N GLY A 28 -26.79 1.93 6.62
CA GLY A 28 -27.19 0.55 6.36
C GLY A 28 -26.84 -0.40 7.50
N GLY A 29 -25.70 -0.19 8.17
CA GLY A 29 -25.32 -0.89 9.39
C GLY A 29 -26.31 -0.67 10.52
N LEU A 30 -26.65 0.59 10.80
CA LEU A 30 -27.60 0.97 11.84
C LEU A 30 -29.00 0.40 11.57
N LYS A 31 -29.46 0.47 10.32
CA LYS A 31 -30.75 -0.10 9.89
C LYS A 31 -30.81 -1.60 10.18
N ARG A 32 -29.72 -2.35 9.91
CA ARG A 32 -29.64 -3.78 10.22
C ARG A 32 -29.68 -4.04 11.71
N ILE A 33 -28.89 -3.31 12.51
CA ILE A 33 -28.85 -3.47 13.97
C ILE A 33 -30.25 -3.26 14.57
N PHE A 34 -30.93 -2.17 14.21
CA PHE A 34 -32.25 -1.87 14.76
C PHE A 34 -33.34 -2.80 14.23
N SER A 35 -33.24 -3.27 12.97
CA SER A 35 -34.14 -4.31 12.48
C SER A 35 -34.00 -5.58 13.29
N SER A 36 -32.78 -6.09 13.48
CA SER A 36 -32.56 -7.32 14.25
C SER A 36 -32.96 -7.17 15.71
N ALA A 37 -32.77 -5.99 16.32
CA ALA A 37 -33.22 -5.74 17.69
C ALA A 37 -34.76 -5.71 17.79
N ARG A 38 -35.48 -5.16 16.81
CA ARG A 38 -36.96 -5.26 16.75
C ARG A 38 -37.44 -6.70 16.57
N ASP A 39 -36.76 -7.48 15.73
CA ASP A 39 -37.09 -8.89 15.54
C ASP A 39 -36.93 -9.69 16.85
N LEU A 40 -36.09 -9.21 17.78
CA LEU A 40 -35.92 -9.74 19.13
C LEU A 40 -36.84 -9.10 20.19
N GLY A 41 -37.78 -8.24 19.78
CA GLY A 41 -38.76 -7.60 20.66
C GLY A 41 -38.28 -6.33 21.38
N ALA A 42 -37.10 -5.81 21.04
CA ALA A 42 -36.63 -4.54 21.59
C ALA A 42 -37.28 -3.34 20.88
N GLU A 43 -37.64 -2.31 21.67
CA GLU A 43 -37.98 -1.01 21.10
C GLU A 43 -36.73 -0.35 20.54
N THR A 44 -36.81 0.12 19.30
CA THR A 44 -35.68 0.78 18.63
C THR A 44 -36.17 2.01 17.89
N PRO A 45 -35.34 3.06 17.79
CA PRO A 45 -35.68 4.22 17.00
C PRO A 45 -35.70 3.88 15.50
N GLU A 46 -36.45 4.67 14.73
CA GLU A 46 -36.46 4.56 13.28
C GLU A 46 -35.16 5.12 12.69
N VAL A 47 -34.55 4.38 11.77
CA VAL A 47 -33.34 4.86 11.07
C VAL A 47 -33.75 5.74 9.91
N LEU A 48 -33.24 6.97 9.89
CA LEU A 48 -33.41 7.90 8.77
C LEU A 48 -33.12 7.21 7.43
N SER A 49 -34.00 7.42 6.46
CA SER A 49 -33.78 6.89 5.12
C SER A 49 -32.61 7.61 4.45
N ARG A 50 -31.96 6.95 3.48
CA ARG A 50 -30.90 7.59 2.70
C ARG A 50 -31.41 8.85 2.01
N LYS A 51 -32.66 8.83 1.55
CA LYS A 51 -33.31 9.97 0.89
C LYS A 51 -33.42 11.16 1.86
N ASP A 52 -33.85 10.92 3.09
CA ASP A 52 -34.03 11.98 4.09
C ASP A 52 -32.68 12.55 4.56
N ILE A 53 -31.66 11.70 4.71
CA ILE A 53 -30.30 12.14 5.02
C ILE A 53 -29.80 13.09 3.93
N TRP A 54 -29.96 12.74 2.65
CA TRP A 54 -29.48 13.57 1.55
C TRP A 54 -30.30 14.85 1.40
N LYS A 55 -31.63 14.77 1.52
CA LYS A 55 -32.51 15.94 1.52
C LYS A 55 -32.14 16.93 2.62
N HIS A 56 -31.95 16.45 3.85
CA HIS A 56 -31.55 17.29 4.98
C HIS A 56 -30.16 17.91 4.78
N LEU A 57 -29.24 17.16 4.18
CA LEU A 57 -27.92 17.68 3.84
C LEU A 57 -28.02 18.77 2.76
N GLU A 58 -28.83 18.57 1.72
CA GLU A 58 -29.10 19.55 0.67
C GLU A 58 -29.77 20.82 1.22
N GLU A 59 -30.74 20.68 2.12
CA GLU A 59 -31.39 21.82 2.79
C GLU A 59 -30.42 22.63 3.65
N LYS A 60 -29.45 21.96 4.28
CA LYS A 60 -28.39 22.60 5.07
C LYS A 60 -27.19 23.04 4.24
N MET A 61 -27.16 22.77 2.93
CA MET A 61 -26.07 23.25 2.07
C MET A 61 -26.18 24.77 1.91
N PRO A 62 -25.12 25.52 2.25
CA PRO A 62 -25.05 26.94 1.93
C PRO A 62 -25.29 27.16 0.44
N LYS A 63 -26.15 28.13 0.09
CA LYS A 63 -26.37 28.57 -1.30
C LYS A 63 -25.24 29.46 -1.82
N ASP A 64 -24.05 29.30 -1.25
CA ASP A 64 -22.86 30.05 -1.63
C ASP A 64 -22.23 29.37 -2.86
N ASP A 65 -21.98 30.14 -3.91
CA ASP A 65 -21.32 29.65 -5.13
C ASP A 65 -19.88 29.15 -4.88
N LEU A 66 -19.29 29.50 -3.74
CA LEU A 66 -18.02 28.98 -3.27
C LEU A 66 -18.15 27.71 -2.42
N TYR A 67 -19.35 27.24 -2.09
CA TYR A 67 -19.51 26.04 -1.27
C TYR A 67 -18.96 24.79 -1.99
N VAL A 68 -17.86 24.26 -1.46
CA VAL A 68 -17.24 23.02 -1.92
C VAL A 68 -17.27 22.01 -0.77
N ARG A 69 -17.74 20.78 -1.04
CA ARG A 69 -17.65 19.67 -0.08
C ARG A 69 -16.56 18.71 -0.53
N VAL A 70 -15.45 18.67 0.20
CA VAL A 70 -14.40 17.68 -0.06
C VAL A 70 -14.74 16.38 0.67
N THR A 71 -15.22 15.40 -0.09
CA THR A 71 -15.22 14.00 0.35
C THR A 71 -14.16 13.25 -0.45
N LYS A 72 -13.18 12.65 0.22
CA LYS A 72 -12.19 11.80 -0.45
C LYS A 72 -12.19 10.42 0.18
N PRO A 73 -12.46 9.34 -0.59
CA PRO A 73 -12.07 8.01 -0.12
C PRO A 73 -10.54 8.01 0.09
N LYS A 74 -10.04 7.16 0.99
CA LYS A 74 -8.59 7.00 1.14
C LYS A 74 -8.01 6.48 -0.19
N THR A 75 -7.34 7.34 -0.93
CA THR A 75 -6.59 6.96 -2.12
C THR A 75 -5.28 6.30 -1.68
N ARG A 76 -5.08 5.06 -2.08
CA ARG A 76 -3.81 4.35 -1.86
C ARG A 76 -2.92 4.47 -3.08
N ARG A 77 -1.61 4.51 -2.86
CA ARG A 77 -0.61 4.58 -3.93
C ARG A 77 0.27 3.32 -3.88
N PRO A 78 0.74 2.80 -5.01
CA PRO A 78 1.83 1.81 -5.03
C PRO A 78 2.98 2.30 -4.15
N TRP A 79 3.65 1.38 -3.45
CA TRP A 79 4.80 1.71 -2.64
C TRP A 79 5.94 2.20 -3.52
N SER A 80 6.62 3.27 -3.10
CA SER A 80 7.79 3.76 -3.82
C SER A 80 8.96 2.75 -3.76
N ALA A 81 9.89 2.85 -4.71
CA ALA A 81 11.07 2.00 -4.73
C ALA A 81 11.94 2.21 -3.47
N GLU A 82 12.03 3.45 -2.99
CA GLU A 82 12.76 3.84 -1.78
C GLU A 82 12.13 3.23 -0.53
N ARG A 83 10.80 3.23 -0.45
CA ARG A 83 10.06 2.61 0.66
C ARG A 83 10.22 1.10 0.63
N LEU A 84 10.09 0.48 -0.53
CA LEU A 84 10.32 -0.96 -0.70
C LEU A 84 11.74 -1.33 -0.26
N ALA A 85 12.75 -0.62 -0.73
CA ALA A 85 14.14 -0.85 -0.32
C ALA A 85 14.33 -0.70 1.19
N SER A 86 13.80 0.37 1.78
CA SER A 86 13.87 0.60 3.24
C SER A 86 13.14 -0.47 4.04
N PHE A 87 12.00 -0.94 3.54
CA PHE A 87 11.24 -2.03 4.13
C PHE A 87 12.00 -3.36 4.09
N PHE A 88 12.56 -3.74 2.94
CA PHE A 88 13.33 -4.99 2.80
C PHE A 88 14.66 -4.96 3.55
N LEU A 89 15.28 -3.79 3.71
CA LEU A 89 16.51 -3.60 4.50
C LEU A 89 16.26 -3.32 5.99
N SER A 90 14.99 -3.37 6.40
CA SER A 90 14.62 -3.17 7.80
C SER A 90 15.08 -4.34 8.69
N PRO A 91 15.12 -4.15 10.02
CA PRO A 91 15.45 -5.20 10.98
C PRO A 91 14.47 -6.39 10.95
N ILE A 92 13.29 -6.25 10.33
CA ILE A 92 12.36 -7.37 10.13
C ILE A 92 13.05 -8.49 9.33
N TYR A 93 13.81 -8.12 8.30
CA TYR A 93 14.44 -9.06 7.37
C TYR A 93 15.94 -9.22 7.59
N THR A 94 16.61 -8.19 8.13
CA THR A 94 18.07 -8.16 8.31
C THR A 94 18.52 -8.49 9.74
N GLY A 95 17.59 -8.59 10.70
CA GLY A 95 17.88 -8.93 12.09
C GLY A 95 17.43 -7.85 13.08
N ALA A 96 16.54 -8.25 13.99
CA ALA A 96 16.00 -7.42 15.06
C ALA A 96 16.68 -7.67 16.41
N PHE A 97 16.54 -6.73 17.33
CA PHE A 97 17.07 -6.84 18.69
C PHE A 97 16.43 -7.99 19.48
N SER A 98 15.12 -8.17 19.33
CA SER A 98 14.38 -9.29 19.91
C SER A 98 13.08 -9.53 19.15
N ALA A 99 12.39 -10.65 19.44
CA ALA A 99 11.09 -10.97 18.86
C ALA A 99 10.03 -9.87 19.05
N SER A 100 10.11 -9.12 20.16
CA SER A 100 9.18 -8.01 20.49
C SER A 100 9.68 -6.64 20.01
N ARG A 101 10.99 -6.45 19.84
CA ARG A 101 11.61 -5.17 19.44
C ARG A 101 12.04 -5.20 17.98
N ARG A 102 11.07 -5.43 17.09
CA ARG A 102 11.27 -5.63 15.64
C ARG A 102 11.75 -4.41 14.86
N ALA A 103 11.64 -3.20 15.43
CA ALA A 103 12.13 -1.97 14.81
C ALA A 103 13.60 -1.64 15.17
N ARG A 104 14.17 -2.31 16.17
CA ARG A 104 15.56 -2.07 16.59
C ARG A 104 16.46 -3.11 15.92
N ARG A 105 17.56 -2.67 15.30
CA ARG A 105 18.56 -3.58 14.72
C ARG A 105 19.14 -4.53 15.77
N GLY A 106 19.39 -5.75 15.36
CA GLY A 106 20.01 -6.78 16.19
C GLY A 106 20.29 -8.04 15.40
N GLN A 107 20.21 -9.19 16.07
CA GLN A 107 20.71 -10.45 15.55
C GLN A 107 19.65 -11.53 15.40
N ILE A 108 18.38 -11.23 15.68
CA ILE A 108 17.29 -12.21 15.72
C ILE A 108 16.35 -11.95 14.55
N ILE A 109 16.17 -12.94 13.69
CA ILE A 109 15.14 -12.93 12.63
C ILE A 109 14.05 -13.90 13.05
N VAL A 110 12.83 -13.38 13.19
CA VAL A 110 11.64 -14.19 13.51
C VAL A 110 10.79 -14.29 12.23
N ARG A 111 10.57 -15.51 11.76
CA ARG A 111 9.86 -15.80 10.51
C ARG A 111 8.38 -16.09 10.78
N ASP A 112 7.69 -15.11 11.37
CA ASP A 112 6.26 -15.13 11.71
C ASP A 112 5.40 -14.38 10.67
N ALA A 113 4.12 -14.10 10.98
CA ALA A 113 3.25 -13.35 10.09
C ALA A 113 3.84 -11.99 9.69
N THR A 114 4.54 -11.31 10.60
CA THR A 114 5.17 -10.00 10.33
C THR A 114 6.29 -10.11 9.29
N TYR A 115 6.97 -11.25 9.19
CA TYR A 115 7.98 -11.50 8.18
C TYR A 115 7.36 -11.88 6.84
N TRP A 116 6.50 -12.91 6.83
CA TRP A 116 6.03 -13.54 5.60
C TRP A 116 4.86 -12.85 4.92
N VAL A 117 3.88 -12.36 5.68
CA VAL A 117 2.64 -11.81 5.09
C VAL A 117 2.94 -10.63 4.17
N PRO A 118 3.79 -9.65 4.53
CA PRO A 118 4.11 -8.56 3.61
C PRO A 118 4.82 -9.05 2.33
N LEU A 119 5.73 -10.02 2.44
CA LEU A 119 6.41 -10.61 1.28
C LEU A 119 5.39 -11.27 0.34
N ILE A 120 4.51 -12.12 0.87
CA ILE A 120 3.45 -12.79 0.12
C ILE A 120 2.53 -11.76 -0.57
N LEU A 121 2.13 -10.70 0.14
CA LEU A 121 1.27 -9.66 -0.44
C LEU A 121 1.97 -8.87 -1.55
N LEU A 122 3.28 -8.61 -1.41
CA LEU A 122 4.07 -7.92 -2.42
C LEU A 122 4.35 -8.81 -3.64
N THR A 123 4.45 -10.13 -3.49
CA THR A 123 4.81 -11.04 -4.60
C THR A 123 3.63 -11.77 -5.23
N LEU A 124 2.44 -11.75 -4.61
CA LEU A 124 1.22 -12.39 -5.15
C LEU A 124 0.05 -11.42 -5.27
N GLY A 125 0.14 -10.25 -4.64
CA GLY A 125 -0.95 -9.26 -4.63
C GLY A 125 -2.27 -9.80 -4.09
N THR A 126 -2.28 -10.79 -3.20
CA THR A 126 -3.50 -11.37 -2.62
C THR A 126 -4.22 -10.39 -1.70
N ARG A 127 -5.47 -10.68 -1.29
CA ARG A 127 -6.07 -9.91 -0.20
C ARG A 127 -5.39 -10.27 1.11
N ILE A 128 -5.23 -9.28 1.99
CA ILE A 128 -4.58 -9.49 3.29
C ILE A 128 -5.27 -10.57 4.12
N GLU A 129 -6.61 -10.56 4.16
CA GLU A 129 -7.40 -11.55 4.89
C GLU A 129 -7.16 -12.98 4.38
N GLU A 130 -7.15 -13.16 3.06
CA GLU A 130 -6.90 -14.45 2.41
C GLU A 130 -5.54 -15.01 2.81
N THR A 131 -4.51 -14.15 2.90
CA THR A 131 -3.16 -14.56 3.33
C THR A 131 -3.10 -14.85 4.82
N LEU A 132 -3.71 -14.00 5.66
CA LEU A 132 -3.71 -14.18 7.11
C LEU A 132 -4.44 -15.45 7.55
N LEU A 133 -5.45 -15.88 6.79
CA LEU A 133 -6.24 -17.07 7.07
C LEU A 133 -5.71 -18.34 6.40
N LEU A 134 -4.65 -18.28 5.60
CA LEU A 134 -4.04 -19.48 5.00
C LEU A 134 -3.79 -20.56 6.05
N LYS A 135 -4.18 -21.78 5.73
CA LYS A 135 -3.92 -22.97 6.54
C LYS A 135 -2.67 -23.67 6.03
N ARG A 136 -2.06 -24.48 6.89
CA ARG A 136 -0.91 -25.31 6.50
C ARG A 136 -1.25 -26.22 5.32
N LYS A 137 -2.47 -26.79 5.30
CA LYS A 137 -2.96 -27.66 4.22
C LYS A 137 -3.22 -26.93 2.89
N ASP A 138 -3.23 -25.60 2.91
CA ASP A 138 -3.44 -24.80 1.69
C ASP A 138 -2.13 -24.61 0.91
N VAL A 139 -0.99 -25.01 1.48
CA VAL A 139 0.28 -25.16 0.75
C VAL A 139 0.29 -26.53 0.10
N VAL A 140 0.24 -26.55 -1.24
CA VAL A 140 0.09 -27.78 -2.04
C VAL A 140 1.18 -27.88 -3.10
N LEU A 141 1.42 -29.08 -3.61
CA LEU A 141 2.24 -29.32 -4.79
C LEU A 141 1.33 -29.56 -5.99
N ARG A 142 1.44 -28.74 -7.04
CA ARG A 142 0.69 -28.90 -8.29
C ARG A 142 1.64 -28.72 -9.47
N ASP A 143 1.63 -29.67 -10.40
CA ASP A 143 2.50 -29.70 -11.58
C ASP A 143 3.99 -29.50 -11.23
N GLY A 144 4.43 -30.11 -10.12
CA GLY A 144 5.80 -29.99 -9.60
C GLY A 144 6.12 -28.63 -8.94
N LEU A 145 5.17 -27.72 -8.83
CA LEU A 145 5.34 -26.39 -8.25
C LEU A 145 4.63 -26.29 -6.89
N HIS A 146 5.32 -25.76 -5.89
CA HIS A 146 4.68 -25.40 -4.62
C HIS A 146 3.73 -24.24 -4.87
N CYS A 147 2.51 -24.33 -4.35
CA CYS A 147 1.43 -23.39 -4.56
C CYS A 147 0.69 -23.07 -3.26
N PHE A 148 0.09 -21.89 -3.21
CA PHE A 148 -0.98 -21.57 -2.27
C PHE A 148 -2.33 -21.79 -2.93
N ASN A 149 -3.22 -22.49 -2.25
CA ASN A 149 -4.63 -22.62 -2.62
C ASN A 149 -5.47 -21.66 -1.79
N TYR A 150 -5.99 -20.60 -2.41
CA TYR A 150 -6.78 -19.59 -1.72
C TYR A 150 -8.26 -19.92 -1.78
N ASN A 151 -8.96 -19.73 -0.65
CA ASN A 151 -10.42 -19.79 -0.54
C ASN A 151 -11.07 -21.15 -0.91
N SER A 152 -10.31 -22.25 -0.82
CA SER A 152 -10.78 -23.59 -1.22
C SER A 152 -11.63 -24.31 -0.16
N GLY A 153 -11.73 -23.78 1.06
CA GLY A 153 -12.52 -24.36 2.15
C GLY A 153 -13.89 -23.70 2.31
N ALA A 154 -14.88 -24.46 2.80
CA ALA A 154 -16.22 -23.93 3.12
C ALA A 154 -16.19 -22.80 4.18
N ASP A 155 -15.16 -22.76 5.01
CA ASP A 155 -14.93 -21.71 6.01
C ASP A 155 -14.22 -20.46 5.45
N GLN A 156 -13.75 -20.54 4.21
CA GLN A 156 -13.06 -19.47 3.48
C GLN A 156 -13.76 -19.20 2.14
N LEU A 157 -15.08 -19.04 2.18
CA LEU A 157 -15.81 -18.48 1.04
C LEU A 157 -15.33 -17.03 0.90
N GLY A 158 -14.34 -16.81 0.04
CA GLY A 158 -13.91 -15.46 -0.30
C GLY A 158 -15.08 -14.67 -0.86
N LYS A 159 -14.91 -13.36 -1.05
CA LYS A 159 -16.03 -12.45 -1.35
C LYS A 159 -16.87 -12.84 -2.59
N THR A 160 -16.32 -13.67 -3.47
CA THR A 160 -16.95 -14.22 -4.68
C THR A 160 -16.42 -15.63 -4.95
N GLU A 161 -17.13 -16.45 -5.71
CA GLU A 161 -16.66 -17.77 -6.17
C GLU A 161 -15.35 -17.67 -6.96
N SER A 162 -15.18 -16.59 -7.74
CA SER A 162 -13.96 -16.25 -8.48
C SER A 162 -12.72 -15.92 -7.62
N SER A 163 -12.88 -15.84 -6.30
CA SER A 163 -11.79 -15.66 -5.36
C SER A 163 -10.98 -16.94 -5.12
N GLN A 164 -11.55 -18.10 -5.46
CA GLN A 164 -10.85 -19.38 -5.44
C GLN A 164 -9.78 -19.42 -6.52
N ARG A 165 -8.54 -19.69 -6.13
CA ARG A 165 -7.41 -19.75 -7.06
C ARG A 165 -6.24 -20.50 -6.49
N THR A 166 -5.46 -21.11 -7.36
CA THR A 166 -4.17 -21.70 -7.02
C THR A 166 -3.06 -20.87 -7.64
N LEU A 167 -2.16 -20.34 -6.81
CA LEU A 167 -1.04 -19.53 -7.25
C LEU A 167 0.26 -20.21 -6.83
N ALA A 168 1.19 -20.37 -7.77
CA ALA A 168 2.53 -20.84 -7.45
C ALA A 168 3.21 -19.91 -6.45
N ILE A 169 4.01 -20.48 -5.56
CA ILE A 169 4.87 -19.72 -4.66
C ILE A 169 5.94 -19.00 -5.52
N PRO A 170 6.03 -17.66 -5.45
CA PRO A 170 6.99 -16.90 -6.25
C PRO A 170 8.43 -17.29 -5.93
N GLN A 171 9.29 -17.19 -6.93
CA GLN A 171 10.69 -17.60 -6.82
C GLN A 171 11.41 -16.92 -5.65
N LEU A 172 11.14 -15.64 -5.43
CA LEU A 172 11.67 -14.86 -4.31
C LEU A 172 11.38 -15.51 -2.95
N LEU A 173 10.18 -16.07 -2.74
CA LEU A 173 9.84 -16.72 -1.47
C LEU A 173 10.55 -18.08 -1.33
N LEU A 174 10.71 -18.81 -2.44
CA LEU A 174 11.46 -20.07 -2.48
C LEU A 174 12.94 -19.82 -2.15
N GLU A 175 13.55 -18.79 -2.73
CA GLU A 175 14.93 -18.38 -2.44
C GLU A 175 15.14 -17.96 -0.98
N LEU A 176 14.12 -17.36 -0.36
CA LEU A 176 14.12 -17.07 1.08
C LEU A 176 13.90 -18.31 1.96
N GLY A 177 13.78 -19.50 1.37
CA GLY A 177 13.60 -20.77 2.07
C GLY A 177 12.21 -20.95 2.67
N PHE A 178 11.16 -20.48 1.99
CA PHE A 178 9.78 -20.56 2.49
C PHE A 178 9.31 -22.01 2.70
N VAL A 179 9.66 -22.92 1.77
CA VAL A 179 9.22 -24.32 1.83
C VAL A 179 9.87 -25.03 3.01
N GLU A 180 11.18 -24.83 3.20
CA GLU A 180 11.95 -25.36 4.33
C GLU A 180 11.40 -24.83 5.65
N TRP A 181 11.07 -23.54 5.70
CA TRP A 181 10.41 -22.96 6.87
C TRP A 181 9.05 -23.61 7.16
N PHE A 182 8.20 -23.73 6.14
CA PHE A 182 6.88 -24.34 6.26
C PHE A 182 6.96 -25.80 6.74
N GLN A 183 7.89 -26.57 6.18
CA GLN A 183 8.14 -27.97 6.54
C GLN A 183 8.71 -28.10 7.97
N SER A 184 9.47 -27.11 8.44
CA SER A 184 10.02 -27.08 9.81
C SER A 184 9.01 -26.74 10.90
N LEU A 185 7.78 -26.36 10.54
CA LEU A 185 6.77 -25.96 11.52
C LEU A 185 6.34 -27.16 12.39
N PRO A 186 6.39 -27.05 13.73
CA PRO A 186 6.08 -28.15 14.63
C PRO A 186 4.59 -28.53 14.58
N GLU A 187 4.24 -29.72 15.09
CA GLU A 187 2.85 -30.18 15.12
C GLU A 187 1.94 -29.26 15.95
N ASN A 188 2.46 -28.72 17.06
CA ASN A 188 1.73 -27.80 17.93
C ASN A 188 1.61 -26.35 17.40
N HIS A 189 2.10 -26.07 16.18
CA HIS A 189 1.93 -24.76 15.51
C HIS A 189 0.44 -24.42 15.30
N GLY A 190 -0.40 -25.44 15.12
CA GLY A 190 -1.82 -25.31 14.83
C GLY A 190 -2.15 -25.36 13.34
N ILE A 191 -3.43 -25.16 13.01
CA ILE A 191 -3.95 -25.34 11.63
C ILE A 191 -3.57 -24.21 10.67
N PHE A 192 -3.41 -22.99 11.20
CA PHE A 192 -3.11 -21.81 10.42
C PHE A 192 -1.63 -21.74 10.11
N LEU A 193 -1.29 -21.20 8.93
CA LEU A 193 0.08 -20.89 8.58
C LEU A 193 0.63 -19.75 9.45
N PHE A 194 -0.24 -18.76 9.77
CA PHE A 194 0.08 -17.57 10.57
C PHE A 194 -0.77 -17.48 11.86
N PRO A 195 -0.60 -18.43 12.81
CA PRO A 195 -1.41 -18.48 14.02
C PRO A 195 -1.21 -17.26 14.92
N ASP A 196 -0.04 -16.62 14.89
CA ASP A 196 0.27 -15.42 15.66
C ASP A 196 -0.53 -14.19 15.19
N ALA A 197 -0.91 -14.12 13.91
CA ALA A 197 -1.81 -13.08 13.42
C ALA A 197 -3.26 -13.36 13.79
N VAL A 198 -3.72 -14.61 13.66
CA VAL A 198 -5.09 -15.01 14.01
C VAL A 198 -5.35 -14.81 15.51
N LYS A 199 -4.39 -15.19 16.38
CA LYS A 199 -4.49 -15.01 17.84
C LYS A 199 -4.59 -13.55 18.28
N ARG A 200 -4.18 -12.57 17.47
CA ARG A 200 -4.34 -11.14 17.77
C ARG A 200 -5.76 -10.63 17.55
N ALA A 201 -6.59 -11.39 16.84
CA ALA A 201 -7.96 -11.01 16.59
C ALA A 201 -8.84 -11.34 17.79
N THR A 202 -9.54 -10.33 18.30
CA THR A 202 -10.57 -10.50 19.35
C THR A 202 -11.96 -10.70 18.76
N THR A 203 -12.10 -10.53 17.45
CA THR A 203 -13.34 -10.69 16.68
C THR A 203 -13.03 -11.46 15.38
N ARG A 204 -14.02 -11.64 14.50
CA ARG A 204 -13.80 -12.25 13.17
C ARG A 204 -12.84 -11.44 12.28
N ASP A 205 -12.56 -10.17 12.60
CA ASP A 205 -11.64 -9.34 11.81
C ASP A 205 -10.17 -9.57 12.22
N VAL A 206 -9.48 -10.41 11.44
CA VAL A 206 -8.04 -10.65 11.59
C VAL A 206 -7.17 -9.56 10.94
N THR A 207 -7.74 -8.78 10.03
CA THR A 207 -6.99 -7.82 9.20
C THR A 207 -6.62 -6.55 9.97
N SER A 208 -7.55 -5.99 10.74
CA SER A 208 -7.35 -4.74 11.47
C SER A 208 -6.28 -4.85 12.57
N PRO A 209 -6.28 -5.89 13.43
CA PRO A 209 -5.23 -6.07 14.44
C PRO A 209 -3.84 -6.24 13.81
N PHE A 210 -3.71 -7.07 12.78
CA PHE A 210 -2.44 -7.26 12.07
C PHE A 210 -1.96 -5.98 11.38
N SER A 211 -2.84 -5.26 10.69
CA SER A 211 -2.51 -4.00 10.01
C SER A 211 -2.02 -2.94 11.00
N LYS A 212 -2.68 -2.83 12.17
CA LYS A 212 -2.24 -1.91 13.25
C LYS A 212 -0.90 -2.33 13.83
N HIS A 213 -0.68 -3.63 14.03
CA HIS A 213 0.58 -4.16 14.53
C HIS A 213 1.74 -3.85 13.59
N LEU A 214 1.59 -4.18 12.30
CA LEU A 214 2.60 -3.91 11.28
C LEU A 214 2.84 -2.40 11.15
N ARG A 215 1.77 -1.59 11.08
CA ARG A 215 1.89 -0.13 11.01
C ARG A 215 2.73 0.42 12.18
N ARG A 216 2.50 -0.05 13.41
CA ARG A 216 3.31 0.38 14.57
C ARG A 216 4.80 0.03 14.42
N ILE A 217 5.11 -1.13 13.83
CA ILE A 217 6.51 -1.49 13.54
C ILE A 217 7.09 -0.55 12.48
N LEU A 218 6.35 -0.29 11.40
CA LEU A 218 6.77 0.62 10.33
C LEU A 218 6.94 2.05 10.82
N SER A 219 6.07 2.55 11.70
CA SER A 219 6.21 3.88 12.32
C SER A 219 7.44 3.97 13.20
N ASN A 220 7.72 2.92 13.99
CA ASN A 220 8.96 2.86 14.80
C ASN A 220 10.23 2.74 13.95
N LEU A 221 10.10 2.37 12.67
CA LEU A 221 11.17 2.35 11.69
C LEU A 221 11.22 3.62 10.84
N GLU A 222 10.32 4.58 11.08
CA GLU A 222 10.18 5.83 10.32
C GLU A 222 9.94 5.60 8.81
N ILE A 223 9.27 4.48 8.50
CA ILE A 223 8.89 4.08 7.15
C ILE A 223 7.38 3.84 7.04
N ASP A 224 6.54 4.42 7.90
CA ASP A 224 5.10 4.41 7.66
C ASP A 224 4.69 5.56 6.74
N ASP A 225 3.62 5.35 5.98
CA ASP A 225 3.05 6.38 5.11
C ASP A 225 1.53 6.20 5.09
N PHE A 226 0.81 7.32 5.01
CA PHE A 226 -0.64 7.29 5.05
C PHE A 226 -1.24 6.62 3.80
N HIS A 227 -0.66 6.84 2.63
CA HIS A 227 -1.13 6.34 1.33
C HIS A 227 -0.56 4.98 0.94
N GLU A 228 0.61 4.60 1.49
CA GLU A 228 1.35 3.37 1.20
C GLU A 228 1.27 2.37 2.37
N ASP A 229 0.04 2.10 2.84
CA ASP A 229 -0.22 1.09 3.87
C ASP A 229 -0.13 -0.35 3.32
N ILE A 230 -0.27 -1.37 4.18
CA ILE A 230 -0.18 -2.77 3.78
C ILE A 230 -1.22 -3.19 2.73
N TYR A 231 -2.35 -2.49 2.63
CA TYR A 231 -3.35 -2.77 1.61
C TYR A 231 -2.91 -2.27 0.23
N ALA A 232 -1.95 -1.34 0.18
CA ALA A 232 -1.33 -0.88 -1.06
C ALA A 232 -0.30 -1.89 -1.63
N ALA A 233 0.11 -2.92 -0.88
CA ALA A 233 1.03 -3.95 -1.37
C ALA A 233 0.49 -4.64 -2.64
N ARG A 234 -0.81 -4.95 -2.69
CA ARG A 234 -1.46 -5.50 -3.89
C ARG A 234 -1.43 -4.55 -5.09
N MET A 235 -1.62 -3.25 -4.84
CA MET A 235 -1.53 -2.23 -5.91
C MET A 235 -0.08 -2.12 -6.41
N THR A 236 0.88 -2.19 -5.50
CA THR A 236 2.32 -2.22 -5.81
C THR A 236 2.64 -3.37 -6.75
N PHE A 237 2.26 -4.59 -6.38
CA PHE A 237 2.46 -5.78 -7.22
C PHE A 237 1.80 -5.66 -8.59
N THR A 238 0.51 -5.29 -8.62
CA THR A 238 -0.24 -5.12 -9.89
C THR A 238 0.41 -4.07 -10.80
N SER A 239 0.94 -2.99 -10.21
CA SER A 239 1.66 -1.94 -10.93
C SER A 239 2.99 -2.45 -11.51
N MET A 240 3.75 -3.22 -10.72
CA MET A 240 5.00 -3.84 -11.19
C MET A 240 4.76 -4.82 -12.33
N LEU A 241 3.72 -5.65 -12.24
CA LEU A 241 3.34 -6.55 -13.34
C LEU A 241 2.92 -5.78 -14.60
N ASN A 242 2.23 -4.65 -14.45
CA ASN A 242 1.90 -3.76 -15.58
C ASN A 242 3.17 -3.28 -16.28
N ALA A 243 4.11 -2.75 -15.51
CA ALA A 243 5.37 -2.21 -16.02
C ALA A 243 6.23 -3.29 -16.69
N ALA A 244 6.12 -4.54 -16.24
CA ALA A 244 6.79 -5.70 -16.83
C ALA A 244 6.04 -6.32 -18.04
N GLY A 245 4.98 -5.67 -18.54
CA GLY A 245 4.23 -6.10 -19.72
C GLY A 245 3.40 -7.37 -19.51
N VAL A 246 3.00 -7.69 -18.27
CA VAL A 246 2.08 -8.81 -18.01
C VAL A 246 0.68 -8.42 -18.45
N SER A 247 0.04 -9.31 -19.21
CA SER A 247 -1.30 -9.09 -19.75
C SER A 247 -2.31 -8.78 -18.65
N GLU A 248 -3.32 -7.97 -18.97
CA GLU A 248 -4.41 -7.71 -18.03
C GLU A 248 -5.10 -9.01 -17.60
N ALA A 249 -5.37 -9.93 -18.54
CA ALA A 249 -5.98 -11.22 -18.24
C ALA A 249 -5.23 -12.00 -17.15
N GLN A 250 -3.90 -12.14 -17.27
CA GLN A 250 -3.08 -12.79 -16.25
C GLN A 250 -3.11 -12.04 -14.92
N ARG A 251 -3.02 -10.70 -14.93
CA ARG A 251 -3.08 -9.89 -13.70
C ARG A 251 -4.42 -10.02 -12.99
N GLN A 252 -5.54 -10.02 -13.72
CA GLN A 252 -6.88 -10.20 -13.16
C GLN A 252 -7.04 -11.62 -12.58
N ALA A 253 -6.48 -12.65 -13.25
CA ALA A 253 -6.49 -14.02 -12.76
C ALA A 253 -5.72 -14.17 -11.43
N ILE A 254 -4.49 -13.63 -11.36
CA ILE A 254 -3.66 -13.61 -10.14
C ILE A 254 -4.38 -12.85 -9.01
N ALA A 255 -4.98 -11.70 -9.36
CA ALA A 255 -5.74 -10.87 -8.45
C ALA A 255 -6.99 -11.59 -7.90
N GLY A 256 -7.58 -12.56 -8.60
CA GLY A 256 -8.88 -13.11 -8.22
C GLY A 256 -10.02 -12.13 -8.52
N HIS A 257 -9.96 -11.46 -9.68
CA HIS A 257 -11.03 -10.63 -10.21
C HIS A 257 -11.71 -11.35 -11.37
N SER A 258 -13.05 -11.33 -11.41
CA SER A 258 -13.82 -11.93 -12.50
C SER A 258 -14.21 -10.89 -13.54
N HIS A 259 -13.98 -11.20 -14.82
CA HIS A 259 -14.91 -10.82 -15.88
C HIS A 259 -15.92 -11.98 -16.06
N GLY A 260 -16.99 -11.96 -15.26
CA GLY A 260 -18.26 -12.57 -15.63
C GLY A 260 -18.47 -14.10 -15.53
N THR A 261 -17.48 -14.97 -15.37
CA THR A 261 -17.76 -16.43 -15.32
C THR A 261 -16.85 -17.21 -14.37
N VAL A 262 -17.34 -18.35 -13.92
CA VAL A 262 -16.84 -19.30 -12.89
C VAL A 262 -15.49 -19.97 -13.26
N LEU A 263 -14.68 -19.37 -14.15
CA LEU A 263 -13.50 -19.99 -14.76
C LEU A 263 -12.15 -19.67 -14.11
N ASN A 264 -12.07 -18.79 -13.10
CA ASN A 264 -10.76 -18.35 -12.58
C ASN A 264 -10.01 -19.44 -11.80
N CYS A 265 -10.72 -20.26 -11.00
CA CYS A 265 -10.10 -21.35 -10.26
C CYS A 265 -9.53 -22.43 -11.19
N HIS A 266 -10.30 -22.83 -12.21
CA HIS A 266 -9.87 -23.78 -13.24
C HIS A 266 -8.73 -23.22 -14.07
N TYR A 267 -8.84 -21.98 -14.53
CA TYR A 267 -7.77 -21.32 -15.28
C TYR A 267 -6.47 -21.26 -14.47
N THR A 268 -6.51 -20.78 -13.23
CA THR A 268 -5.30 -20.67 -12.40
C THR A 268 -4.71 -22.04 -12.05
N ALA A 269 -5.55 -23.07 -11.84
CA ALA A 269 -5.09 -24.42 -11.58
C ALA A 269 -4.44 -25.12 -12.79
N HIS A 270 -4.88 -24.82 -14.03
CA HIS A 270 -4.29 -25.40 -15.24
C HIS A 270 -3.09 -24.61 -15.78
N ASN A 271 -2.95 -23.35 -15.40
CA ASN A 271 -1.91 -22.44 -15.92
C ASN A 271 -0.93 -21.99 -14.82
N VAL A 272 -0.70 -22.83 -13.80
CA VAL A 272 0.14 -22.49 -12.63
C VAL A 272 1.55 -22.08 -13.07
N GLY A 273 2.15 -22.80 -14.03
CA GLY A 273 3.48 -22.50 -14.56
C GLY A 273 3.55 -21.12 -15.25
N ASP A 274 2.59 -20.83 -16.15
CA ASP A 274 2.53 -19.56 -16.85
C ASP A 274 2.28 -18.38 -15.89
N LEU A 275 1.41 -18.59 -14.90
CA LEU A 275 1.16 -17.60 -13.86
C LEU A 275 2.39 -17.39 -12.97
N LYS A 276 3.16 -18.44 -12.66
CA LYS A 276 4.44 -18.32 -11.96
C LYS A 276 5.40 -17.42 -12.73
N LEU A 277 5.61 -17.72 -14.01
CA LEU A 277 6.48 -16.92 -14.89
C LEU A 277 6.01 -15.46 -14.95
N ALA A 278 4.70 -15.21 -14.99
CA ALA A 278 4.16 -13.85 -14.95
C ALA A 278 4.41 -13.16 -13.61
N MET A 279 4.16 -13.82 -12.48
CA MET A 279 4.36 -13.25 -11.14
C MET A 279 5.83 -12.94 -10.86
N ASP A 280 6.74 -13.82 -11.29
CA ASP A 280 8.19 -13.68 -11.10
C ASP A 280 8.81 -12.55 -11.94
N LYS A 281 8.06 -11.94 -12.87
CA LYS A 281 8.49 -10.70 -13.55
C LYS A 281 8.49 -9.47 -12.63
N ALA A 282 7.81 -9.54 -11.47
CA ALA A 282 7.90 -8.48 -10.46
C ALA A 282 9.25 -8.54 -9.75
N ASP A 283 10.25 -7.86 -10.30
CA ASP A 283 11.62 -7.85 -9.79
C ASP A 283 11.80 -6.82 -8.66
N PHE A 284 11.95 -7.33 -7.43
CA PHE A 284 12.23 -6.52 -6.24
C PHE A 284 13.72 -6.25 -6.00
N ARG A 285 14.59 -6.65 -6.94
CA ARG A 285 16.05 -6.40 -6.92
C ARG A 285 16.72 -6.77 -5.58
N LEU A 286 16.25 -7.85 -4.96
CA LEU A 286 16.77 -8.32 -3.67
C LEU A 286 18.03 -9.15 -3.87
N GLU A 287 18.99 -8.99 -2.98
CA GLU A 287 20.13 -9.87 -2.85
C GLU A 287 19.89 -10.80 -1.68
N ILE A 288 19.64 -12.08 -1.98
CA ILE A 288 19.42 -13.12 -0.97
C ILE A 288 20.68 -13.96 -0.83
N ARG A 289 21.12 -14.20 0.41
CA ARG A 289 22.29 -15.04 0.70
C ARG A 289 22.03 -15.94 1.90
N TYR A 290 22.60 -17.14 1.89
CA TYR A 290 22.56 -18.02 3.05
C TYR A 290 23.31 -17.39 4.22
N SER A 291 22.70 -17.39 5.41
CA SER A 291 23.36 -16.96 6.64
C SER A 291 23.67 -18.15 7.53
N PRO A 292 24.95 -18.52 7.71
CA PRO A 292 25.35 -19.61 8.61
C PRO A 292 24.83 -19.43 10.03
N LYS A 293 24.78 -18.17 10.48
CA LYS A 293 24.29 -17.78 11.80
C LYS A 293 22.80 -18.07 12.00
N HIS A 294 22.00 -17.80 10.97
CA HIS A 294 20.55 -17.99 11.06
C HIS A 294 20.09 -19.38 10.62
N GLY A 295 20.92 -20.09 9.84
CA GLY A 295 20.59 -21.41 9.31
C GLY A 295 19.64 -21.38 8.11
N PHE A 296 19.45 -20.21 7.48
CA PHE A 296 18.58 -20.04 6.31
C PHE A 296 18.99 -18.81 5.48
N PRO A 297 18.49 -18.70 4.23
CA PRO A 297 18.69 -17.52 3.38
C PRO A 297 18.01 -16.26 3.92
N ILE A 298 18.71 -15.12 3.88
CA ILE A 298 18.21 -13.82 4.34
C ILE A 298 18.36 -12.76 3.26
N ILE A 299 17.55 -11.72 3.35
CA ILE A 299 17.73 -10.50 2.55
C ILE A 299 18.99 -9.78 3.07
N HIS A 300 20.01 -9.69 2.23
CA HIS A 300 21.27 -9.01 2.52
C HIS A 300 21.35 -7.61 1.88
N GLY A 301 20.72 -7.44 0.72
CA GLY A 301 20.76 -6.21 -0.06
C GLY A 301 19.46 -5.98 -0.84
N CYS A 302 19.27 -4.75 -1.31
CA CYS A 302 18.18 -4.37 -2.20
C CYS A 302 18.63 -3.21 -3.09
N SER A 303 18.71 -3.46 -4.40
CA SER A 303 19.12 -2.46 -5.40
C SER A 303 17.95 -1.75 -6.09
N LEU A 304 16.72 -1.88 -5.55
CA LEU A 304 15.61 -0.97 -5.91
C LEU A 304 15.96 0.49 -5.59
N LYS A 305 16.88 0.71 -4.65
CA LYS A 305 17.48 2.02 -4.37
C LYS A 305 18.34 2.46 -5.57
N LYS A 306 17.72 2.98 -6.63
CA LYS A 306 18.42 3.72 -7.69
C LYS A 306 18.81 5.09 -7.15
N GLN A 307 20.10 5.32 -6.92
CA GLN A 307 20.72 6.58 -6.46
C GLN A 307 20.21 7.10 -5.10
N ASP A 308 21.07 7.79 -4.36
CA ASP A 308 20.64 8.50 -3.16
C ASP A 308 19.67 9.61 -3.60
N ALA A 309 18.38 9.45 -3.29
CA ALA A 309 17.36 10.41 -3.66
C ALA A 309 17.72 11.80 -3.12
N LEU A 310 17.59 12.81 -3.96
CA LEU A 310 17.93 14.17 -3.57
C LEU A 310 16.87 14.66 -2.58
N ARG A 311 17.31 15.17 -1.42
CA ARG A 311 16.42 15.66 -0.38
C ARG A 311 15.84 17.00 -0.81
N VAL A 312 14.51 17.12 -0.80
CA VAL A 312 13.82 18.36 -1.18
C VAL A 312 13.26 19.06 0.05
N GLU A 313 13.63 20.33 0.23
CA GLU A 313 13.02 21.24 1.19
C GLU A 313 12.25 22.33 0.44
N VAL A 314 10.98 22.52 0.78
CA VAL A 314 10.15 23.56 0.18
C VAL A 314 9.35 24.29 1.27
N THR A 315 9.29 25.61 1.17
CA THR A 315 8.34 26.44 1.91
C THR A 315 7.31 27.00 0.93
N LEU A 316 6.08 27.12 1.40
CA LEU A 316 4.98 27.64 0.59
C LEU A 316 4.75 29.11 0.89
N ASP A 317 4.34 29.87 -0.12
CA ASP A 317 3.80 31.22 0.05
C ASP A 317 2.30 31.17 0.44
N GLU A 318 1.69 32.35 0.55
CA GLU A 318 0.27 32.50 0.84
C GLU A 318 -0.68 31.91 -0.22
N ASN A 319 -0.16 31.59 -1.41
CA ASN A 319 -0.89 31.00 -2.53
C ASN A 319 -0.60 29.51 -2.72
N SER A 320 0.00 28.85 -1.73
CA SER A 320 0.44 27.44 -1.81
C SER A 320 1.49 27.17 -2.90
N GLU A 321 2.16 28.20 -3.43
CA GLU A 321 3.26 28.04 -4.38
C GLU A 321 4.60 27.92 -3.67
N ALA A 322 5.62 27.37 -4.34
CA ALA A 322 6.97 27.32 -3.80
C ALA A 322 7.53 28.76 -3.60
N GLU A 323 7.69 29.17 -2.33
CA GLU A 323 8.37 30.40 -1.92
C GLU A 323 9.88 30.18 -1.89
N THR A 324 10.31 29.10 -1.23
CA THR A 324 11.71 28.63 -1.28
C THR A 324 11.75 27.17 -1.66
N LEU A 325 12.75 26.78 -2.45
CA LEU A 325 12.98 25.39 -2.85
C LEU A 325 14.47 25.10 -2.81
N ARG A 326 14.86 24.09 -2.03
CA ARG A 326 16.24 23.64 -1.91
C ARG A 326 16.32 22.15 -2.17
N ILE A 327 17.30 21.75 -2.97
CA ILE A 327 17.61 20.34 -3.24
C ILE A 327 19.00 20.04 -2.73
N PHE A 328 19.14 18.93 -2.00
CA PHE A 328 20.41 18.49 -1.43
C PHE A 328 20.78 17.11 -1.95
N ASP A 329 22.06 16.88 -2.21
CA ASP A 329 22.60 15.53 -2.19
C ASP A 329 22.50 14.99 -0.74
N SER A 330 22.10 13.74 -0.59
CA SER A 330 22.05 12.99 0.67
C SER A 330 23.26 13.15 1.60
N LYS A 331 24.46 13.45 1.06
CA LYS A 331 25.70 13.59 1.82
C LYS A 331 26.20 15.03 1.97
N SER A 332 25.57 15.98 1.28
CA SER A 332 26.00 17.39 1.26
C SER A 332 25.17 18.25 2.20
N ARG A 333 25.84 19.14 2.95
CA ARG A 333 25.17 20.23 3.69
C ARG A 333 24.85 21.44 2.81
N GLN A 334 25.50 21.56 1.64
CA GLN A 334 25.21 22.62 0.69
C GLN A 334 24.16 22.16 -0.32
N PRO A 335 23.18 23.03 -0.65
CA PRO A 335 22.16 22.71 -1.64
C PRO A 335 22.78 22.58 -3.04
N LEU A 336 22.42 21.52 -3.75
CA LEU A 336 22.67 21.32 -5.18
C LEU A 336 21.97 22.41 -6.02
N PHE A 337 20.80 22.83 -5.55
CA PHE A 337 19.95 23.86 -6.13
C PHE A 337 19.25 24.62 -5.01
N GLU A 338 19.16 25.94 -5.15
CA GLU A 338 18.42 26.81 -4.27
C GLU A 338 17.63 27.82 -5.10
N TYR A 339 16.37 28.01 -4.73
CA TYR A 339 15.44 28.94 -5.32
C TYR A 339 14.74 29.72 -4.22
N HIS A 340 14.57 31.02 -4.46
CA HIS A 340 13.83 31.92 -3.59
C HIS A 340 13.00 32.86 -4.46
N LYS A 341 11.66 32.81 -4.33
CA LYS A 341 10.72 33.57 -5.14
C LYS A 341 10.99 35.08 -5.07
N GLY A 342 11.27 35.60 -3.88
CA GLY A 342 11.63 37.00 -3.66
C GLY A 342 12.89 37.52 -4.38
N ASN A 343 13.72 36.66 -4.97
CA ASN A 343 14.94 37.08 -5.68
C ASN A 343 14.74 37.21 -7.20
N LEU A 344 13.54 36.96 -7.71
CA LEU A 344 13.24 36.97 -9.14
C LEU A 344 12.61 38.30 -9.56
N LEU A 345 12.97 38.80 -10.73
CA LEU A 345 12.43 40.05 -11.27
C LEU A 345 11.19 39.81 -12.12
N ASP A 346 11.10 38.66 -12.81
CA ASP A 346 9.94 38.32 -13.64
C ASP A 346 9.61 36.80 -13.72
N ALA A 347 8.56 36.47 -14.48
CA ALA A 347 8.10 35.09 -14.70
C ALA A 347 9.04 34.26 -15.59
N ARG A 348 9.91 34.90 -16.38
CA ARG A 348 10.90 34.23 -17.22
C ARG A 348 12.03 33.69 -16.35
N ASP A 349 12.49 34.48 -15.39
CA ASP A 349 13.48 34.06 -14.39
C ASP A 349 13.02 32.79 -13.64
N ARG A 350 11.72 32.72 -13.31
CA ARG A 350 11.12 31.56 -12.64
C ARG A 350 11.17 30.29 -13.50
N ARG A 351 10.89 30.39 -14.80
CA ARG A 351 10.98 29.26 -15.74
C ARG A 351 12.42 28.83 -15.97
N ASP A 352 13.34 29.78 -16.02
CA ASP A 352 14.77 29.49 -16.21
C ASP A 352 15.33 28.77 -14.98
N CYS A 353 14.99 29.19 -13.76
CA CYS A 353 15.31 28.46 -12.53
C CYS A 353 14.68 27.06 -12.49
N ALA A 354 13.43 26.90 -12.93
CA ALA A 354 12.79 25.60 -13.01
C ALA A 354 13.46 24.67 -14.05
N SER A 355 13.92 25.21 -15.16
CA SER A 355 14.69 24.46 -16.17
C SER A 355 16.05 24.06 -15.63
N GLU A 356 16.71 24.96 -14.88
CA GLU A 356 17.97 24.67 -14.20
C GLU A 356 17.81 23.55 -13.17
N LEU A 357 16.72 23.57 -12.40
CA LEU A 357 16.36 22.51 -11.48
C LEU A 357 16.30 21.15 -12.19
N LEU A 358 15.53 21.05 -13.27
CA LEU A 358 15.40 19.80 -14.03
C LEU A 358 16.75 19.32 -14.57
N ARG A 359 17.60 20.25 -15.04
CA ARG A 359 18.95 19.91 -15.51
C ARG A 359 19.84 19.38 -14.38
N LYS A 360 19.78 19.98 -13.18
CA LYS A 360 20.59 19.58 -12.02
C LYS A 360 20.11 18.27 -11.39
N VAL A 361 18.80 18.05 -11.35
CA VAL A 361 18.18 16.82 -10.85
C VAL A 361 18.33 15.69 -11.85
N GLY A 362 18.20 15.97 -13.15
CA GLY A 362 18.21 14.97 -14.21
C GLY A 362 17.14 13.89 -13.97
N ASN A 363 17.56 12.63 -13.97
CA ASN A 363 16.71 11.47 -13.66
C ASN A 363 16.86 10.98 -12.21
N ALA A 364 17.52 11.75 -11.34
CA ALA A 364 17.69 11.36 -9.94
C ALA A 364 16.34 11.40 -9.22
N PRO A 365 16.00 10.37 -8.41
CA PRO A 365 14.78 10.40 -7.62
C PRO A 365 14.82 11.53 -6.59
N LEU A 366 13.67 12.13 -6.31
CA LEU A 366 13.51 13.19 -5.31
C LEU A 366 12.82 12.63 -4.07
N GLN A 367 13.39 12.90 -2.89
CA GLN A 367 12.72 12.63 -1.63
C GLN A 367 11.68 13.73 -1.37
N MET A 368 10.45 13.46 -1.81
CA MET A 368 9.34 14.38 -1.69
C MET A 368 8.86 14.53 -0.23
N PRO A 369 8.39 15.73 0.17
CA PRO A 369 7.80 15.94 1.48
C PRO A 369 6.49 15.14 1.64
N GLN A 370 6.13 14.79 2.87
CA GLN A 370 4.87 14.06 3.14
C GLN A 370 3.61 14.91 2.91
N ASP A 371 3.74 16.23 2.94
CA ASP A 371 2.63 17.16 2.79
C ASP A 371 2.24 17.30 1.31
N THR A 372 0.98 16.97 0.99
CA THR A 372 0.46 16.98 -0.39
C THR A 372 0.56 18.34 -1.08
N SER A 373 0.39 19.45 -0.35
CA SER A 373 0.47 20.80 -0.93
C SER A 373 1.90 21.13 -1.30
N ARG A 374 2.86 20.73 -0.46
CA ARG A 374 4.30 20.85 -0.77
C ARG A 374 4.71 20.00 -1.97
N VAL A 375 4.21 18.77 -2.08
CA VAL A 375 4.47 17.92 -3.27
C VAL A 375 3.94 18.60 -4.53
N ALA A 376 2.69 19.08 -4.50
CA ALA A 376 2.08 19.75 -5.64
C ALA A 376 2.85 21.02 -6.05
N ALA A 377 3.33 21.81 -5.08
CA ALA A 377 4.14 23.00 -5.34
C ALA A 377 5.48 22.66 -6.02
N ILE A 378 6.14 21.57 -5.60
CA ILE A 378 7.39 21.09 -6.22
C ILE A 378 7.11 20.60 -7.65
N GLU A 379 6.10 19.75 -7.84
CA GLU A 379 5.72 19.22 -9.15
C GLU A 379 5.32 20.35 -10.11
N HIS A 380 4.57 21.35 -9.62
CA HIS A 380 4.22 22.53 -10.38
C HIS A 380 5.47 23.34 -10.78
N PHE A 381 6.39 23.59 -9.83
CA PHE A 381 7.62 24.29 -10.11
C PHE A 381 8.47 23.56 -11.16
N MET A 382 8.61 22.24 -11.07
CA MET A 382 9.28 21.42 -12.08
C MET A 382 8.57 21.48 -13.44
N ALA A 383 7.25 21.50 -13.47
CA ALA A 383 6.48 21.60 -14.71
C ALA A 383 6.74 22.92 -15.46
N LEU A 384 6.99 24.03 -14.75
CA LEU A 384 7.30 25.32 -15.37
C LEU A 384 8.58 25.30 -16.23
N GLY A 385 9.53 24.41 -15.91
CA GLY A 385 10.80 24.25 -16.62
C GLY A 385 10.83 23.11 -17.64
N SER A 386 9.74 22.34 -17.76
CA SER A 386 9.68 21.22 -18.69
C SER A 386 9.58 21.74 -20.13
N PRO A 387 10.32 21.17 -21.10
CA PRO A 387 10.16 21.53 -22.50
C PRO A 387 8.72 21.20 -22.96
N GLY A 388 8.09 22.15 -23.64
CA GLY A 388 6.70 22.07 -24.11
C GLY A 388 6.51 21.26 -25.37
#